data_AF-A0A846DHU6-F1
#
_entry.id   AF-A0A846DHU6-F1
#
_cell.length_a   1.000
_cell.length_b   1.000
_cell.length_c   1.000
_cell.angle_alpha   90.00
_cell.angle_beta   90.00
_cell.angle_gamma   90.00
#
_symmetry.space_group_name_H-M   'P 1'
#
loop_
_entity.id
_entity.type
_entity.pdbx_description
1 polymer ?
#
loop_
_entity_poly.entity_id
_entity_poly.type
_entity_poly.pdbx_seq_one_letter_code
_entity_poly.pdbx_strand_id
1 'polypeptide(L)'
;MDVVFFDGGSLNSWSLALTVDEEEEPPSPPPPSSAFSINVRFLGGLNANQRAVFETAAARWSEIIIGDLPSVIVDGEEIDDVLIEARGASIDGPGGILGQAGPTRLRSGSLLPATGIMEFDIGDLARMEADGSLLNVIIHEMGHVLGIGTIWSLKNLLVGAGTGNPRFNGTNATRQFATLIGATAPTPVSVANTGGAGTRDGHWRESVFGNELMTGFLNPGSNPLSRVTIGSLEDLGYAVNYNAADEFVLPSSLQLALMGIGAEGGYGHSQCAMCGHSRLGLGPFVLPENATVKS
;
A
#
# COMPACT_ATOMS: atom_id res chain seq x y z
N MET A 1 47.00 -60.99 13.55
CA MET A 1 45.82 -61.74 13.09
C MET A 1 44.88 -60.69 12.54
N ASP A 2 45.02 -60.38 11.26
CA ASP A 2 44.13 -60.86 10.16
C ASP A 2 43.08 -59.78 9.88
N VAL A 3 42.80 -59.28 8.68
CA VAL A 3 43.36 -59.41 7.33
C VAL A 3 42.93 -58.12 6.58
N VAL A 4 43.72 -57.64 5.65
CA VAL A 4 43.40 -56.52 4.76
C VAL A 4 42.46 -56.98 3.65
N PHE A 5 41.39 -56.24 3.37
CA PHE A 5 40.72 -56.27 2.07
C PHE A 5 40.81 -54.89 1.42
N PHE A 6 41.58 -54.83 0.35
CA PHE A 6 41.56 -53.78 -0.66
C PHE A 6 40.37 -54.03 -1.58
N ASP A 7 39.45 -53.07 -1.73
CA ASP A 7 38.67 -52.91 -2.94
C ASP A 7 39.04 -51.58 -3.63
N GLY A 8 39.51 -51.71 -4.87
CA GLY A 8 39.97 -50.60 -5.69
C GLY A 8 38.81 -49.81 -6.28
N GLY A 9 38.21 -48.90 -5.50
CA GLY A 9 37.26 -47.91 -5.97
C GLY A 9 37.93 -46.56 -6.26
N SER A 10 37.85 -46.09 -7.51
CA SER A 10 38.38 -44.79 -7.95
C SER A 10 37.72 -43.61 -7.22
N LEU A 11 38.56 -42.66 -6.78
CA LEU A 11 38.17 -41.41 -6.12
C LEU A 11 37.56 -40.43 -7.13
N ASN A 12 36.30 -40.03 -6.94
CA ASN A 12 35.74 -38.83 -7.56
C ASN A 12 35.73 -37.72 -6.51
N SER A 13 36.67 -36.79 -6.65
CA SER A 13 36.82 -35.47 -5.99
C SER A 13 35.98 -35.16 -4.74
N TRP A 14 36.67 -34.86 -3.64
CA TRP A 14 36.13 -34.09 -2.52
C TRP A 14 36.93 -32.78 -2.38
N SER A 15 36.28 -31.63 -2.40
CA SER A 15 36.88 -30.34 -2.05
C SER A 15 36.64 -30.03 -0.57
N LEU A 16 37.72 -29.68 0.14
CA LEU A 16 37.73 -29.29 1.54
C LEU A 16 37.35 -27.82 1.66
N ALA A 17 36.21 -27.49 2.28
CA ALA A 17 35.90 -26.12 2.70
C ALA A 17 36.39 -25.93 4.14
N LEU A 18 37.37 -25.05 4.33
CA LEU A 18 37.80 -24.59 5.64
C LEU A 18 36.78 -23.54 6.12
N THR A 19 36.05 -23.82 7.20
CA THR A 19 35.23 -22.81 7.88
C THR A 19 36.11 -21.98 8.81
N VAL A 20 36.15 -20.67 8.58
CA VAL A 20 36.67 -19.69 9.55
C VAL A 20 35.44 -19.14 10.27
N ASP A 21 35.40 -19.28 11.60
CA ASP A 21 34.31 -18.78 12.43
C ASP A 21 34.25 -17.25 12.33
N GLU A 22 33.20 -16.72 11.69
CA GLU A 22 32.82 -15.31 11.77
C GLU A 22 32.08 -15.09 13.10
N GLU A 23 32.52 -14.12 13.89
CA GLU A 23 31.83 -13.70 15.12
C GLU A 23 30.41 -13.23 14.76
N GLU A 24 29.39 -13.99 15.18
CA GLU A 24 27.98 -13.64 14.97
C GLU A 24 27.65 -12.30 15.66
N GLU A 25 27.23 -11.30 14.88
CA GLU A 25 26.63 -10.08 15.44
C GLU A 25 25.44 -10.46 16.34
N PRO A 26 25.23 -9.77 17.48
CA PRO A 26 24.09 -10.05 18.35
C PRO A 26 22.77 -9.94 17.57
N PRO A 27 21.79 -10.82 17.83
CA PRO A 27 20.54 -10.82 17.10
C PRO A 27 19.89 -9.43 17.18
N SER A 28 19.47 -8.92 16.02
CA SER A 28 18.72 -7.68 15.94
C SER A 28 17.51 -7.74 16.90
N PRO A 29 17.20 -6.67 17.66
CA PRO A 29 16.05 -6.67 18.54
C PRO A 29 14.79 -7.02 17.72
N PRO A 30 13.84 -7.78 18.29
CA PRO A 30 12.61 -8.11 17.59
C PRO A 30 11.93 -6.79 17.14
N PRO A 31 11.35 -6.75 15.93
CA PRO A 31 10.63 -5.57 15.48
C PRO A 31 9.58 -5.20 16.53
N PRO A 32 9.35 -3.89 16.77
CA PRO A 32 8.35 -3.45 17.73
C PRO A 32 7.01 -4.11 17.38
N SER A 33 6.35 -4.72 18.37
CA SER A 33 5.00 -5.26 18.19
C SER A 33 4.05 -4.10 17.90
N SER A 34 3.45 -4.09 16.71
CA SER A 34 2.44 -3.10 16.35
C SER A 34 1.21 -3.26 17.24
N ALA A 35 0.69 -2.15 17.75
CA ALA A 35 -0.62 -2.12 18.40
C ALA A 35 -1.76 -1.92 17.40
N PHE A 36 -1.45 -1.70 16.12
CA PHE A 36 -2.43 -1.47 15.06
C PHE A 36 -2.74 -2.76 14.29
N SER A 37 -4.02 -3.00 14.00
CA SER A 37 -4.50 -4.15 13.25
C SER A 37 -5.51 -3.77 12.15
N ILE A 38 -5.57 -4.59 11.11
CA ILE A 38 -6.61 -4.51 10.08
C ILE A 38 -7.32 -5.86 10.03
N ASN A 39 -8.60 -5.84 10.36
CA ASN A 39 -9.47 -7.01 10.26
C ASN A 39 -10.15 -7.04 8.88
N VAL A 40 -10.15 -8.19 8.21
CA VAL A 40 -10.76 -8.33 6.88
C VAL A 40 -11.95 -9.28 6.94
N ARG A 41 -13.13 -8.79 6.55
CA ARG A 41 -14.36 -9.57 6.40
C ARG A 41 -14.62 -9.85 4.92
N PHE A 42 -14.57 -11.11 4.53
CA PHE A 42 -14.80 -11.50 3.14
C PHE A 42 -16.28 -11.73 2.84
N LEU A 43 -16.83 -11.02 1.85
CA LEU A 43 -18.24 -11.10 1.46
C LEU A 43 -18.52 -12.03 0.27
N GLY A 44 -17.49 -12.71 -0.25
CA GLY A 44 -17.57 -13.63 -1.38
C GLY A 44 -16.74 -13.20 -2.60
N GLY A 45 -16.74 -14.02 -3.65
CA GLY A 45 -16.03 -13.74 -4.91
C GLY A 45 -14.50 -13.92 -4.87
N LEU A 46 -13.92 -14.29 -3.73
CA LEU A 46 -12.48 -14.52 -3.53
C LEU A 46 -12.21 -15.97 -3.12
N ASN A 47 -11.22 -16.60 -3.75
CA ASN A 47 -10.75 -17.95 -3.39
C ASN A 47 -9.88 -17.93 -2.11
N ALA A 48 -9.52 -19.10 -1.57
CA ALA A 48 -8.75 -19.18 -0.32
C ALA A 48 -7.35 -18.56 -0.43
N ASN A 49 -6.65 -18.74 -1.55
CA ASN A 49 -5.32 -18.16 -1.77
C ASN A 49 -5.40 -16.64 -1.81
N GLN A 50 -6.35 -16.09 -2.58
CA GLN A 50 -6.58 -14.67 -2.70
C GLN A 50 -6.88 -14.04 -1.35
N ARG A 51 -7.69 -14.69 -0.51
CA ARG A 51 -7.96 -14.24 0.87
C ARG A 51 -6.68 -14.18 1.72
N ALA A 52 -5.80 -15.17 1.61
CA ALA A 52 -4.53 -15.17 2.35
C ALA A 52 -3.62 -13.99 1.94
N VAL A 53 -3.70 -13.50 0.70
CA VAL A 53 -2.94 -12.30 0.27
C VAL A 53 -3.39 -11.03 1.01
N PHE A 54 -4.67 -10.94 1.41
CA PHE A 54 -5.14 -9.81 2.23
C PHE A 54 -4.53 -9.83 3.63
N GLU A 55 -4.29 -11.00 4.22
CA GLU A 55 -3.63 -11.11 5.53
C GLU A 55 -2.18 -10.59 5.44
N THR A 56 -1.47 -10.93 4.36
CA THR A 56 -0.13 -10.39 4.08
C THR A 56 -0.15 -8.86 3.90
N ALA A 57 -1.13 -8.33 3.16
CA ALA A 57 -1.27 -6.90 2.95
C ALA A 57 -1.64 -6.14 4.23
N ALA A 58 -2.52 -6.73 5.06
CA ALA A 58 -2.88 -6.19 6.37
C ALA A 58 -1.65 -6.14 7.30
N ALA A 59 -0.89 -7.23 7.36
CA ALA A 59 0.36 -7.28 8.12
C ALA A 59 1.36 -6.22 7.65
N ARG A 60 1.48 -6.00 6.33
CA ARG A 60 2.34 -4.97 5.75
C ARG A 60 1.97 -3.57 6.23
N TRP A 61 0.68 -3.24 6.32
CA TRP A 61 0.24 -1.96 6.87
C TRP A 61 0.43 -1.87 8.38
N SER A 62 0.27 -2.96 9.12
CA SER A 62 0.58 -3.02 10.57
C SER A 62 2.07 -2.91 10.90
N GLU A 63 2.99 -3.18 9.96
CA GLU A 63 4.42 -2.86 10.14
C GLU A 63 4.69 -1.34 10.07
N ILE A 64 3.86 -0.64 9.29
CA ILE A 64 4.00 0.79 8.99
C ILE A 64 3.27 1.64 10.01
N ILE A 65 2.04 1.28 10.36
CA ILE A 65 1.23 1.94 11.38
C ILE A 65 1.40 1.13 12.65
N ILE A 66 1.89 1.77 13.70
CA ILE A 66 2.29 1.09 14.95
C ILE A 66 1.45 1.49 16.16
N GLY A 67 0.73 2.61 16.07
CA GLY A 67 -0.11 3.10 17.15
C GLY A 67 -1.55 2.62 17.03
N ASP A 68 -2.07 2.17 18.16
CA ASP A 68 -3.47 1.85 18.40
C ASP A 68 -4.40 3.03 18.10
N LEU A 69 -5.57 2.75 17.54
CA LEU A 69 -6.65 3.72 17.37
C LEU A 69 -7.78 3.46 18.38
N PRO A 70 -8.46 4.51 18.87
CA PRO A 70 -9.60 4.33 19.74
C PRO A 70 -10.69 3.45 19.11
N SER A 71 -11.13 2.42 19.82
CA SER A 71 -12.25 1.56 19.40
C SER A 71 -13.54 2.37 19.25
N VAL A 72 -14.36 1.99 18.27
CA VAL A 72 -15.66 2.63 18.00
C VAL A 72 -16.75 1.60 17.77
N ILE A 73 -17.99 1.92 18.14
CA ILE A 73 -19.15 1.11 17.81
C ILE A 73 -19.69 1.51 16.44
N VAL A 74 -19.71 0.56 15.50
CA VAL A 74 -20.32 0.72 14.17
C VAL A 74 -21.42 -0.33 14.03
N ASP A 75 -22.66 0.12 13.81
CA ASP A 75 -23.81 -0.76 13.57
C ASP A 75 -24.00 -1.85 14.66
N GLY A 76 -23.59 -1.56 15.90
CA GLY A 76 -23.68 -2.45 17.07
C GLY A 76 -22.47 -3.36 17.29
N GLU A 77 -21.47 -3.31 16.42
CA GLU A 77 -20.21 -4.03 16.53
C GLU A 77 -19.10 -3.11 17.01
N GLU A 78 -18.25 -3.59 17.92
CA GLU A 78 -17.04 -2.88 18.31
C GLU A 78 -15.94 -3.10 17.27
N ILE A 79 -15.45 -1.99 16.72
CA ILE A 79 -14.38 -1.96 15.73
C ILE A 79 -13.12 -1.44 16.41
N ASP A 80 -12.18 -2.35 16.62
CA ASP A 80 -10.80 -2.05 16.95
C ASP A 80 -10.02 -1.73 15.66
N ASP A 81 -9.25 -0.64 15.68
CA ASP A 81 -8.52 -0.08 14.53
C ASP A 81 -9.29 0.05 13.21
N VAL A 82 -9.22 -0.93 12.30
CA VAL A 82 -9.88 -0.87 10.99
C VAL A 82 -10.50 -2.22 10.63
N LEU A 83 -11.77 -2.20 10.24
CA LEU A 83 -12.45 -3.32 9.60
C LEU A 83 -12.65 -3.05 8.11
N ILE A 84 -12.20 -3.97 7.26
CA ILE A 84 -12.36 -3.90 5.81
C ILE A 84 -13.29 -5.01 5.33
N GLU A 85 -14.35 -4.63 4.63
CA GLU A 85 -15.19 -5.58 3.92
C GLU A 85 -14.67 -5.79 2.50
N ALA A 86 -14.17 -6.99 2.20
CA ALA A 86 -13.52 -7.32 0.93
C ALA A 86 -14.35 -8.31 0.10
N ARG A 87 -14.46 -8.07 -1.21
CA ARG A 87 -15.12 -9.01 -2.14
C ARG A 87 -14.54 -9.01 -3.54
N GLY A 88 -14.71 -10.12 -4.25
CA GLY A 88 -14.63 -10.17 -5.70
C GLY A 88 -15.98 -9.79 -6.30
N ALA A 89 -15.99 -8.86 -7.24
CA ALA A 89 -17.20 -8.41 -7.94
C ALA A 89 -16.94 -8.33 -9.46
N SER A 90 -17.99 -8.34 -10.27
CA SER A 90 -17.86 -7.96 -11.69
C SER A 90 -17.83 -6.43 -11.78
N ILE A 91 -16.75 -5.85 -12.29
CA ILE A 91 -16.59 -4.39 -12.42
C ILE A 91 -16.67 -3.99 -13.90
N ASP A 92 -15.67 -4.34 -14.70
CA ASP A 92 -15.60 -4.07 -16.14
C ASP A 92 -15.01 -5.22 -16.98
N GLY A 93 -14.63 -6.34 -16.36
CA GLY A 93 -14.07 -7.51 -17.01
C GLY A 93 -12.54 -7.52 -16.96
N PRO A 94 -11.86 -8.26 -17.84
CA PRO A 94 -10.39 -8.30 -17.83
C PRO A 94 -9.75 -6.99 -18.26
N GLY A 95 -8.82 -6.49 -17.44
CA GLY A 95 -8.11 -5.23 -17.66
C GLY A 95 -8.99 -4.02 -17.30
N GLY A 96 -8.45 -2.81 -17.45
CA GLY A 96 -9.14 -1.62 -16.95
C GLY A 96 -8.98 -1.52 -15.44
N ILE A 97 -10.05 -1.77 -14.68
CA ILE A 97 -10.11 -1.57 -13.23
C ILE A 97 -9.77 -2.87 -12.50
N LEU A 98 -8.60 -2.90 -11.87
CA LEU A 98 -8.17 -4.08 -11.09
C LEU A 98 -8.90 -4.21 -9.76
N GLY A 99 -9.13 -3.07 -9.13
CA GLY A 99 -9.79 -2.95 -7.84
C GLY A 99 -10.24 -1.52 -7.58
N GLN A 100 -11.07 -1.39 -6.55
CA GLN A 100 -11.51 -0.11 -5.99
C GLN A 100 -11.73 -0.25 -4.49
N ALA A 101 -11.35 0.77 -3.75
CA ALA A 101 -11.52 0.79 -2.31
C ALA A 101 -11.89 2.16 -1.76
N GLY A 102 -12.08 2.21 -0.45
CA GLY A 102 -12.20 3.47 0.29
C GLY A 102 -12.83 3.29 1.67
N PRO A 103 -12.71 4.32 2.52
CA PRO A 103 -13.38 4.32 3.82
C PRO A 103 -14.89 4.41 3.66
N THR A 104 -15.63 3.79 4.57
CA THR A 104 -17.10 3.82 4.65
C THR A 104 -17.58 4.50 5.94
N ARG A 105 -16.79 4.44 7.02
CA ARG A 105 -17.03 5.15 8.28
C ARG A 105 -15.75 5.82 8.76
N LEU A 106 -15.84 7.07 9.21
CA LEU A 106 -14.72 7.79 9.83
C LEU A 106 -14.99 8.01 11.32
N ARG A 107 -13.96 7.91 12.15
CA ARG A 107 -14.00 8.26 13.57
C ARG A 107 -14.31 9.75 13.74
N SER A 108 -15.15 10.08 14.71
CA SER A 108 -15.40 11.47 15.09
C SER A 108 -14.12 12.13 15.60
N GLY A 109 -13.92 13.41 15.30
CA GLY A 109 -12.72 14.16 15.70
C GLY A 109 -11.50 13.85 14.85
N SER A 110 -10.94 12.64 14.95
CA SER A 110 -9.73 12.28 14.19
C SER A 110 -9.98 12.13 12.70
N LEU A 111 -11.22 11.86 12.26
CA LEU A 111 -11.57 11.53 10.87
C LEU A 111 -10.78 10.34 10.29
N LEU A 112 -10.10 9.55 11.13
CA LEU A 112 -9.43 8.34 10.68
C LEU A 112 -10.47 7.25 10.37
N PRO A 113 -10.29 6.49 9.29
CA PRO A 113 -11.17 5.38 8.91
C PRO A 113 -11.36 4.36 10.03
N ALA A 114 -12.61 3.98 10.30
CA ALA A 114 -12.96 2.85 11.17
C ALA A 114 -13.36 1.63 10.34
N THR A 115 -14.11 1.85 9.27
CA THR A 115 -14.46 0.78 8.34
C THR A 115 -14.20 1.20 6.90
N GLY A 116 -13.97 0.22 6.04
CA GLY A 116 -13.83 0.42 4.60
C GLY A 116 -14.35 -0.74 3.78
N ILE A 117 -14.39 -0.54 2.47
CA ILE A 117 -14.75 -1.56 1.50
C ILE A 117 -13.64 -1.70 0.47
N MET A 118 -13.44 -2.93 -0.01
CA MET A 118 -12.55 -3.24 -1.12
C MET A 118 -13.26 -4.20 -2.08
N GLU A 119 -13.24 -3.86 -3.37
CA GLU A 119 -13.78 -4.69 -4.45
C GLU A 119 -12.73 -4.92 -5.51
N PHE A 120 -12.59 -6.17 -5.96
CA PHE A 120 -11.65 -6.56 -7.01
C PHE A 120 -12.40 -7.17 -8.18
N ASP A 121 -11.99 -6.87 -9.41
CA ASP A 121 -12.63 -7.47 -10.58
C ASP A 121 -12.30 -8.95 -10.68
N ILE A 122 -13.32 -9.79 -10.62
CA ILE A 122 -13.20 -11.23 -10.81
C ILE A 122 -12.59 -11.61 -12.17
N GLY A 123 -12.69 -10.75 -13.18
CA GLY A 123 -12.07 -10.90 -14.48
C GLY A 123 -10.53 -10.81 -14.45
N ASP A 124 -9.96 -10.16 -13.44
CA ASP A 124 -8.50 -9.96 -13.31
C ASP A 124 -7.86 -10.78 -12.18
N LEU A 125 -8.63 -11.21 -11.18
CA LEU A 125 -8.11 -11.90 -10.00
C LEU A 125 -7.19 -13.09 -10.31
N ALA A 126 -7.57 -13.97 -11.23
CA ALA A 126 -6.77 -15.14 -11.57
C ALA A 126 -5.44 -14.77 -12.25
N ARG A 127 -5.44 -13.70 -13.07
CA ARG A 127 -4.24 -13.18 -13.73
C ARG A 127 -3.31 -12.53 -12.70
N MET A 128 -3.86 -11.67 -11.84
CA MET A 128 -3.09 -10.99 -10.79
C MET A 128 -2.50 -11.95 -9.77
N GLU A 129 -3.22 -13.04 -9.45
CA GLU A 129 -2.69 -14.12 -8.61
C GLU A 129 -1.52 -14.83 -9.31
N ALA A 130 -1.66 -15.15 -10.60
CA ALA A 130 -0.65 -15.88 -11.36
C ALA A 130 0.62 -15.07 -11.65
N ASP A 131 0.50 -13.76 -11.90
CA ASP A 131 1.64 -12.87 -12.18
C ASP A 131 2.23 -12.21 -10.92
N GLY A 132 1.63 -12.46 -9.74
CA GLY A 132 2.08 -11.96 -8.44
C GLY A 132 1.71 -10.50 -8.15
N SER A 133 1.02 -9.81 -9.07
CA SER A 133 0.63 -8.41 -8.87
C SER A 133 -0.48 -8.22 -7.83
N LEU A 134 -1.25 -9.27 -7.52
CA LEU A 134 -2.39 -9.19 -6.61
C LEU A 134 -2.02 -8.59 -5.25
N LEU A 135 -0.85 -8.93 -4.70
CA LEU A 135 -0.40 -8.40 -3.42
C LEU A 135 -0.23 -6.88 -3.47
N ASN A 136 0.44 -6.35 -4.49
CA ASN A 136 0.66 -4.90 -4.63
C ASN A 136 -0.66 -4.16 -4.79
N VAL A 137 -1.59 -4.70 -5.58
CA VAL A 137 -2.92 -4.09 -5.74
C VAL A 137 -3.69 -4.10 -4.42
N ILE A 138 -3.65 -5.20 -3.65
CA ILE A 138 -4.32 -5.22 -2.33
C ILE A 138 -3.68 -4.23 -1.36
N ILE A 139 -2.35 -4.14 -1.29
CA ILE A 139 -1.69 -3.14 -0.42
C ILE A 139 -2.10 -1.73 -0.83
N HIS A 140 -2.09 -1.43 -2.13
CA HIS A 140 -2.52 -0.14 -2.69
C HIS A 140 -3.96 0.22 -2.28
N GLU A 141 -4.91 -0.68 -2.55
CA GLU A 141 -6.32 -0.47 -2.23
C GLU A 141 -6.56 -0.35 -0.71
N MET A 142 -5.85 -1.13 0.12
CA MET A 142 -5.90 -0.97 1.58
C MET A 142 -5.38 0.41 2.01
N GLY A 143 -4.32 0.93 1.37
CA GLY A 143 -3.81 2.28 1.62
C GLY A 143 -4.87 3.35 1.42
N HIS A 144 -5.72 3.17 0.43
CA HIS A 144 -6.85 4.05 0.20
C HIS A 144 -7.96 3.93 1.24
N VAL A 145 -8.23 2.72 1.75
CA VAL A 145 -9.12 2.54 2.92
C VAL A 145 -8.57 3.30 4.12
N LEU A 146 -7.25 3.27 4.35
CA LEU A 146 -6.55 3.97 5.43
C LEU A 146 -6.51 5.50 5.25
N GLY A 147 -7.06 6.04 4.16
CA GLY A 147 -7.23 7.47 3.98
C GLY A 147 -6.28 8.11 2.96
N ILE A 148 -5.31 7.36 2.43
CA ILE A 148 -4.38 7.89 1.42
C ILE A 148 -5.19 8.24 0.18
N GLY A 149 -5.13 9.49 -0.26
CA GLY A 149 -5.90 9.98 -1.42
C GLY A 149 -7.40 10.19 -1.17
N THR A 150 -8.00 9.46 -0.23
CA THR A 150 -9.45 9.44 -0.02
C THR A 150 -9.92 10.47 1.00
N ILE A 151 -9.11 10.78 2.01
CA ILE A 151 -9.46 11.78 3.04
C ILE A 151 -8.52 13.00 3.07
N TRP A 152 -7.57 13.11 2.14
CA TRP A 152 -6.64 14.24 2.06
C TRP A 152 -7.37 15.60 1.99
N SER A 153 -8.41 15.70 1.16
CA SER A 153 -9.24 16.91 1.06
C SER A 153 -10.00 17.20 2.36
N LEU A 154 -10.57 16.18 3.00
CA LEU A 154 -11.28 16.31 4.29
C LEU A 154 -10.35 16.82 5.40
N LYS A 155 -9.07 16.46 5.31
CA LYS A 155 -8.00 16.86 6.23
C LYS A 155 -7.33 18.19 5.86
N ASN A 156 -7.76 18.85 4.78
CA ASN A 156 -7.14 20.06 4.24
C ASN A 156 -5.65 19.89 3.86
N LEU A 157 -5.24 18.67 3.48
CA LEU A 157 -3.87 18.35 3.08
C LEU A 157 -3.67 18.45 1.56
N LEU A 158 -4.75 18.44 0.78
CA LEU A 158 -4.71 18.58 -0.68
C LEU A 158 -5.01 20.03 -1.10
N VAL A 159 -4.13 20.62 -1.91
CA VAL A 159 -4.31 21.96 -2.49
C VAL A 159 -4.33 21.88 -4.01
N GLY A 160 -5.14 22.74 -4.65
CA GLY A 160 -5.26 22.78 -6.10
C GLY A 160 -5.92 21.54 -6.72
N ALA A 161 -6.73 20.82 -5.95
CA ALA A 161 -7.56 19.72 -6.46
C ALA A 161 -8.35 20.18 -7.68
N GLY A 162 -8.48 19.31 -8.69
CA GLY A 162 -9.19 19.66 -9.92
C GLY A 162 -8.43 20.61 -10.86
N THR A 163 -7.20 21.04 -10.53
CA THR A 163 -6.36 21.88 -11.40
C THR A 163 -5.30 21.08 -12.16
N GLY A 164 -4.50 21.76 -13.00
CA GLY A 164 -3.37 21.12 -13.69
C GLY A 164 -2.19 20.79 -12.77
N ASN A 165 -2.17 21.27 -11.51
CA ASN A 165 -1.08 21.02 -10.58
C ASN A 165 -1.54 20.88 -9.11
N PRO A 166 -2.36 19.87 -8.78
CA PRO A 166 -2.66 19.52 -7.40
C PRO A 166 -1.39 19.11 -6.65
N ARG A 167 -1.33 19.45 -5.36
CA ARG A 167 -0.22 19.14 -4.46
C ARG A 167 -0.72 18.71 -3.09
N PHE A 168 0.01 17.80 -2.47
CA PHE A 168 -0.18 17.45 -1.06
C PHE A 168 0.77 18.30 -0.19
N ASN A 169 0.24 18.89 0.88
CA ASN A 169 0.91 19.89 1.70
C ASN A 169 1.04 19.50 3.18
N GLY A 170 1.03 18.20 3.50
CA GLY A 170 1.33 17.71 4.83
C GLY A 170 2.80 17.91 5.23
N THR A 171 3.07 18.16 6.50
CA THR A 171 4.42 18.54 6.97
C THR A 171 5.42 17.40 6.78
N ASN A 172 4.99 16.17 7.02
CA ASN A 172 5.85 15.00 7.04
C ASN A 172 6.13 14.47 5.65
N ALA A 173 5.11 14.30 4.81
CA ALA A 173 5.30 13.86 3.42
C ALA A 173 6.17 14.86 2.63
N THR A 174 5.99 16.17 2.83
CA THR A 174 6.76 17.21 2.12
C THR A 174 8.23 17.26 2.55
N ARG A 175 8.53 16.92 3.81
CA ARG A 175 9.91 16.72 4.30
C ARG A 175 10.56 15.48 3.68
N GLN A 176 9.86 14.36 3.59
CA GLN A 176 10.38 13.16 2.93
C GLN A 176 10.60 13.41 1.43
N PHE A 177 9.66 14.07 0.77
CA PHE A 177 9.79 14.40 -0.65
C PHE A 177 10.93 15.36 -0.92
N ALA A 178 11.14 16.38 -0.07
CA ALA A 178 12.30 17.26 -0.14
C ALA A 178 13.62 16.49 -0.09
N THR A 179 13.71 15.47 0.77
CA THR A 179 14.89 14.60 0.86
C THR A 179 15.13 13.83 -0.45
N LEU A 180 14.07 13.26 -1.05
CA LEU A 180 14.17 12.52 -2.33
C LEU A 180 14.64 13.38 -3.50
N ILE A 181 14.26 14.67 -3.53
CA ILE A 181 14.67 15.61 -4.59
C ILE A 181 15.96 16.38 -4.25
N GLY A 182 16.58 16.12 -3.09
CA GLY A 182 17.77 16.86 -2.63
C GLY A 182 17.50 18.33 -2.28
N ALA A 183 16.26 18.70 -1.97
CA ALA A 183 15.89 20.03 -1.53
C ALA A 183 16.14 20.23 -0.03
N THR A 184 16.56 21.45 0.33
CA THR A 184 16.85 21.82 1.73
C THR A 184 15.61 22.26 2.51
N ALA A 185 14.51 22.56 1.82
CA ALA A 185 13.25 22.99 2.41
C ALA A 185 12.11 22.01 2.07
N PRO A 186 11.14 21.80 2.99
CA PRO A 186 9.94 21.00 2.70
C PRO A 186 9.26 21.45 1.41
N THR A 187 8.96 20.50 0.54
CA THR A 187 8.42 20.77 -0.79
C THR A 187 7.07 20.06 -0.94
N PRO A 188 5.98 20.76 -1.33
CA PRO A 188 4.68 20.14 -1.59
C PRO A 188 4.80 18.94 -2.53
N VAL A 189 4.18 17.81 -2.21
CA VAL A 189 4.30 16.58 -3.02
C VAL A 189 3.41 16.69 -4.26
N SER A 190 3.92 16.27 -5.42
CA SER A 190 3.15 16.27 -6.67
C SER A 190 2.05 15.20 -6.65
N VAL A 191 0.79 15.63 -6.77
CA VAL A 191 -0.38 14.75 -6.86
C VAL A 191 -0.76 14.55 -8.32
N ALA A 192 -1.36 13.39 -8.63
CA ALA A 192 -1.83 13.03 -9.95
C ALA A 192 -2.81 14.07 -10.48
N ASN A 193 -2.48 14.65 -11.64
CA ASN A 193 -3.22 15.71 -12.31
C ASN A 193 -3.90 15.23 -13.60
N THR A 194 -3.60 13.99 -14.01
CA THR A 194 -4.14 13.26 -15.16
C THR A 194 -4.89 12.00 -14.68
N GLY A 195 -5.45 11.24 -15.62
CA GLY A 195 -6.27 10.08 -15.32
C GLY A 195 -7.73 10.43 -15.08
N GLY A 196 -8.55 9.40 -14.81
CA GLY A 196 -9.97 9.57 -14.51
C GLY A 196 -10.22 10.11 -13.10
N ALA A 197 -11.50 10.24 -12.73
CA ALA A 197 -11.93 10.61 -11.38
C ALA A 197 -11.42 9.65 -10.29
N GLY A 198 -11.01 8.44 -10.69
CA GLY A 198 -10.40 7.45 -9.81
C GLY A 198 -8.89 7.47 -9.75
N THR A 199 -8.23 8.41 -10.40
CA THR A 199 -6.75 8.52 -10.35
C THR A 199 -6.35 9.91 -9.90
N ARG A 200 -6.92 10.91 -10.55
CA ARG A 200 -6.64 12.31 -10.29
C ARG A 200 -6.95 12.67 -8.84
N ASP A 201 -6.13 13.53 -8.26
CA ASP A 201 -6.28 14.08 -6.91
C ASP A 201 -6.16 13.07 -5.74
N GLY A 202 -6.16 11.75 -6.02
CA GLY A 202 -6.07 10.69 -5.01
C GLY A 202 -4.75 9.89 -5.01
N HIS A 203 -3.83 10.17 -5.93
CA HIS A 203 -2.60 9.41 -6.10
C HIS A 203 -1.38 10.32 -6.19
N TRP A 204 -0.19 9.76 -5.97
CA TRP A 204 1.04 10.43 -6.37
C TRP A 204 1.12 10.58 -7.88
N ARG A 205 1.75 11.66 -8.33
CA ARG A 205 1.92 11.91 -9.75
C ARG A 205 2.90 10.91 -10.34
N GLU A 206 2.40 10.02 -11.18
CA GLU A 206 3.21 8.99 -11.85
C GLU A 206 4.39 9.57 -12.65
N SER A 207 4.22 10.71 -13.33
CA SER A 207 5.32 11.40 -14.03
C SER A 207 6.40 12.00 -13.13
N VAL A 208 6.27 11.84 -11.81
CA VAL A 208 7.28 12.18 -10.81
C VAL A 208 7.75 10.92 -10.08
N PHE A 209 6.81 10.05 -9.70
CA PHE A 209 7.06 8.91 -8.82
C PHE A 209 7.28 7.58 -9.55
N GLY A 210 6.98 7.48 -10.84
CA GLY A 210 7.12 6.24 -11.61
C GLY A 210 6.35 5.09 -10.98
N ASN A 211 7.09 4.07 -10.55
CA ASN A 211 6.56 2.83 -9.98
C ASN A 211 6.29 2.87 -8.47
N GLU A 212 6.26 4.05 -7.82
CA GLU A 212 5.86 4.11 -6.41
C GLU A 212 4.44 3.56 -6.23
N LEU A 213 4.24 2.78 -5.16
CA LEU A 213 3.04 1.98 -4.93
C LEU A 213 1.72 2.77 -5.02
N MET A 214 1.67 4.00 -4.51
CA MET A 214 0.46 4.85 -4.45
C MET A 214 0.34 5.79 -5.66
N THR A 215 1.01 5.48 -6.76
CA THR A 215 0.66 6.02 -8.09
C THR A 215 -0.56 5.27 -8.64
N GLY A 216 -1.36 5.89 -9.51
CA GLY A 216 -2.66 5.32 -9.95
C GLY A 216 -2.58 4.16 -10.93
N PHE A 217 -1.38 3.64 -11.20
CA PHE A 217 -1.14 2.65 -12.24
C PHE A 217 -0.19 1.59 -11.72
N LEU A 218 -0.57 0.33 -11.90
CA LEU A 218 0.28 -0.79 -11.56
C LEU A 218 1.45 -0.85 -12.56
N ASN A 219 2.67 -0.82 -12.04
CA ASN A 219 3.87 -0.96 -12.85
C ASN A 219 4.40 -2.41 -12.82
N PRO A 220 4.98 -2.92 -13.92
CA PRO A 220 5.66 -4.21 -13.91
C PRO A 220 6.82 -4.23 -12.89
N GLY A 221 7.03 -5.37 -12.25
CA GLY A 221 8.11 -5.54 -11.28
C GLY A 221 7.77 -4.98 -9.90
N SER A 222 8.75 -4.37 -9.23
CA SER A 222 8.56 -3.83 -7.88
C SER A 222 7.76 -2.54 -7.90
N ASN A 223 6.84 -2.41 -6.94
CA ASN A 223 6.08 -1.18 -6.68
C ASN A 223 6.35 -0.76 -5.22
N PRO A 224 7.46 -0.06 -4.93
CA PRO A 224 7.88 0.22 -3.56
C PRO A 224 6.95 1.22 -2.85
N LEU A 225 6.69 0.98 -1.56
CA LEU A 225 6.02 1.90 -0.66
C LEU A 225 7.05 2.84 -0.03
N SER A 226 7.06 4.08 -0.50
CA SER A 226 8.08 5.06 -0.12
C SER A 226 7.85 5.68 1.26
N ARG A 227 8.92 6.27 1.80
CA ARG A 227 8.83 7.14 2.99
C ARG A 227 7.87 8.32 2.80
N VAL A 228 7.65 8.80 1.56
CA VAL A 228 6.68 9.87 1.27
C VAL A 228 5.26 9.39 1.57
N THR A 229 4.91 8.19 1.15
CA THR A 229 3.63 7.54 1.44
C THR A 229 3.42 7.37 2.95
N ILE A 230 4.42 6.87 3.68
CA ILE A 230 4.37 6.77 5.15
C ILE A 230 4.19 8.15 5.80
N GLY A 231 4.89 9.19 5.30
CA GLY A 231 4.72 10.55 5.80
C GLY A 231 3.31 11.10 5.61
N SER A 232 2.61 10.69 4.54
CA SER A 232 1.22 11.08 4.34
C SER A 232 0.29 10.47 5.39
N LEU A 233 0.57 9.24 5.88
CA LEU A 233 -0.17 8.63 6.99
C LEU A 233 0.08 9.37 8.31
N GLU A 234 1.32 9.78 8.58
CA GLU A 234 1.61 10.61 9.76
C GLU A 234 0.86 11.95 9.70
N ASP A 235 0.84 12.59 8.52
CA ASP A 235 0.08 13.82 8.30
C ASP A 235 -1.45 13.62 8.42
N LEU A 236 -1.95 12.40 8.16
CA LEU A 236 -3.33 12.01 8.47
C LEU A 236 -3.57 11.83 9.97
N GLY A 237 -2.53 11.60 10.78
CA GLY A 237 -2.62 11.45 12.23
C GLY A 237 -2.38 10.02 12.75
N TYR A 238 -1.86 9.12 11.90
CA TYR A 238 -1.39 7.81 12.36
C TYR A 238 -0.01 7.92 13.04
N ALA A 239 0.25 7.08 14.04
CA ALA A 239 1.60 6.85 14.52
C ALA A 239 2.31 5.82 13.63
N VAL A 240 3.42 6.22 13.00
CA VAL A 240 4.05 5.44 11.93
C VAL A 240 5.51 5.07 12.21
N ASN A 241 5.95 3.97 11.60
CA ASN A 241 7.33 3.51 11.55
C ASN A 241 7.93 3.74 10.15
N TYR A 242 8.75 4.78 10.02
CA TYR A 242 9.42 5.09 8.75
C TYR A 242 10.45 4.06 8.29
N ASN A 243 10.96 3.22 9.19
CA ASN A 243 11.94 2.18 8.83
C ASN A 243 11.29 0.99 8.12
N ALA A 244 9.95 0.91 8.14
CA ALA A 244 9.21 -0.07 7.36
C ALA A 244 9.07 0.30 5.88
N ALA A 245 9.49 1.50 5.45
CA ALA A 245 9.46 1.89 4.04
C ALA A 245 10.34 0.99 3.18
N ASP A 246 9.91 0.74 1.95
CA ASP A 246 10.78 0.14 0.94
C ASP A 246 11.83 1.15 0.49
N GLU A 247 12.97 0.65 0.02
CA GLU A 247 13.95 1.50 -0.66
C GLU A 247 13.31 2.10 -1.91
N PHE A 248 13.33 3.42 -2.01
CA PHE A 248 12.76 4.14 -3.13
C PHE A 248 13.61 5.36 -3.48
N VAL A 249 13.87 5.52 -4.77
CA VAL A 249 14.48 6.70 -5.37
C VAL A 249 13.60 7.16 -6.52
N LEU A 250 13.59 8.46 -6.77
CA LEU A 250 12.83 8.99 -7.90
C LEU A 250 13.46 8.51 -9.22
N PRO A 251 12.64 8.07 -10.18
CA PRO A 251 13.15 7.70 -11.50
C PRO A 251 13.69 8.94 -12.22
N SER A 252 14.78 8.75 -12.97
CA SER A 252 15.24 9.72 -13.95
C SER A 252 14.24 9.88 -15.10
N SER A 253 14.36 10.96 -15.87
CA SER A 253 13.52 11.17 -17.06
C SER A 253 13.66 10.04 -18.09
N LEU A 254 14.84 9.43 -18.22
CA LEU A 254 15.04 8.27 -19.08
C LEU A 254 14.29 7.04 -18.56
N GLN A 255 14.32 6.79 -17.25
CA GLN A 255 13.57 5.68 -16.65
C GLN A 255 12.06 5.86 -16.84
N LEU A 256 11.52 7.06 -16.60
CA LEU A 256 10.12 7.36 -16.88
C LEU A 256 9.75 7.13 -18.36
N ALA A 257 10.61 7.55 -19.29
CA ALA A 257 10.40 7.31 -20.72
C ALA A 257 10.44 5.81 -21.08
N LEU A 258 11.35 5.03 -20.48
CA LEU A 258 11.43 3.58 -20.65
C LEU A 258 10.21 2.86 -20.07
N MET A 259 9.60 3.40 -19.01
CA MET A 259 8.33 2.94 -18.45
C MET A 259 7.11 3.33 -19.32
N GLY A 260 7.30 4.16 -20.34
CA GLY A 260 6.22 4.66 -21.20
C GLY A 260 5.43 5.84 -20.60
N ILE A 261 5.86 6.38 -19.47
CA ILE A 261 5.16 7.47 -18.77
C ILE A 261 5.35 8.77 -19.56
N GLY A 262 4.24 9.34 -20.04
CA GLY A 262 4.22 10.57 -20.83
C GLY A 262 4.30 10.38 -22.35
N ALA A 263 4.35 9.13 -22.85
CA ALA A 263 4.17 8.85 -24.28
C ALA A 263 2.67 8.97 -24.68
N GLU A 264 2.39 9.55 -25.85
CA GLU A 264 1.02 9.56 -26.38
C GLU A 264 0.51 8.12 -26.61
N GLY A 265 -0.72 7.84 -26.16
CA GLY A 265 -1.37 6.55 -26.42
C GLY A 265 -1.32 5.52 -25.28
N GLY A 266 -0.87 5.89 -24.06
CA GLY A 266 -1.15 5.17 -22.80
C GLY A 266 -1.22 3.64 -22.93
N TYR A 267 -0.15 3.03 -23.44
CA TYR A 267 -0.14 1.61 -23.73
C TYR A 267 -0.11 0.80 -22.42
N GLY A 268 -1.21 0.12 -22.10
CA GLY A 268 -1.19 -1.10 -21.29
C GLY A 268 -1.15 -0.96 -19.77
N HIS A 269 -1.25 0.25 -19.20
CA HIS A 269 -1.31 0.39 -17.75
C HIS A 269 -2.70 0.01 -17.23
N SER A 270 -2.78 -1.13 -16.53
CA SER A 270 -3.92 -1.45 -15.69
C SER A 270 -4.05 -0.37 -14.61
N GLN A 271 -5.25 0.21 -14.49
CA GLN A 271 -5.49 1.32 -13.57
C GLN A 271 -6.12 0.76 -12.30
N CYS A 272 -5.71 1.30 -11.16
CA CYS A 272 -6.57 1.26 -10.00
C CYS A 272 -7.54 2.43 -10.18
N ALA A 273 -8.82 2.13 -10.41
CA ALA A 273 -9.82 3.17 -10.38
C ALA A 273 -10.27 3.31 -8.93
N MET A 274 -9.62 4.21 -8.21
CA MET A 274 -10.19 4.62 -6.94
C MET A 274 -11.55 5.28 -7.13
N CYS A 275 -12.33 5.26 -6.06
CA CYS A 275 -13.67 5.80 -6.06
C CYS A 275 -13.65 7.31 -6.36
N GLY A 276 -13.97 7.68 -7.61
CA GLY A 276 -14.73 8.90 -7.80
C GLY A 276 -15.90 8.81 -6.81
N HIS A 277 -16.10 9.85 -5.98
CA HIS A 277 -17.07 9.90 -4.88
C HIS A 277 -18.48 9.33 -5.21
N SER A 278 -18.79 9.19 -6.49
CA SER A 278 -20.02 8.65 -7.06
C SER A 278 -20.11 7.12 -7.18
N ARG A 279 -19.01 6.33 -7.20
CA ARG A 279 -19.09 4.89 -7.56
C ARG A 279 -19.52 3.95 -6.42
N LEU A 280 -19.20 4.27 -5.16
CA LEU A 280 -19.76 3.57 -3.99
C LEU A 280 -21.06 4.22 -3.47
N GLY A 281 -21.55 5.28 -4.13
CA GLY A 281 -22.85 5.90 -3.85
C GLY A 281 -22.95 6.74 -2.59
N LEU A 282 -21.99 6.72 -1.67
CA LEU A 282 -21.95 7.56 -0.47
C LEU A 282 -20.50 7.88 -0.10
N GLY A 283 -20.18 9.16 0.06
CA GLY A 283 -18.95 9.56 0.77
C GLY A 283 -18.96 8.96 2.19
N PRO A 284 -17.79 8.75 2.81
CA PRO A 284 -17.72 8.09 4.10
C PRO A 284 -18.54 8.85 5.14
N PHE A 285 -19.27 8.11 5.99
CA PHE A 285 -20.07 8.70 7.05
C PHE A 285 -19.20 8.95 8.29
N VAL A 286 -19.23 10.16 8.83
CA VAL A 286 -18.52 10.48 10.09
C VAL A 286 -19.38 10.02 11.26
N LEU A 287 -18.82 9.14 12.09
CA LEU A 287 -19.48 8.62 13.28
C LEU A 287 -19.78 9.75 14.28
N PRO A 288 -20.88 9.65 15.03
CA PRO A 288 -21.17 10.57 16.12
C PRO A 288 -20.14 10.42 17.25
N GLU A 289 -19.91 11.47 18.03
CA GLU A 289 -18.92 11.48 19.14
C GLU A 289 -19.16 10.38 20.18
N ASN A 290 -20.42 9.97 20.37
CA ASN A 290 -20.78 8.91 21.32
C ASN A 290 -20.51 7.49 20.81
N ALA A 291 -20.03 7.33 19.56
CA ALA A 291 -19.63 6.03 19.02
C ALA A 291 -18.30 5.55 19.58
N THR A 292 -17.44 6.43 20.10
CA THR A 292 -16.17 6.05 20.71
C THR A 292 -16.39 5.25 21.99
N VAL A 293 -15.79 4.06 22.05
CA VAL A 293 -15.76 3.25 23.27
C VAL A 293 -14.85 3.96 24.25
N LYS A 294 -15.37 4.26 25.46
CA LYS A 294 -14.55 4.86 26.51
C LYS A 294 -13.58 3.80 27.03
N SER A 295 -12.29 4.09 26.96
CA SER A 295 -11.24 3.32 27.60
C SER A 295 -11.31 3.37 29.12
#